data_AF-A0A2G4SMI1-F1
#
_entry.id   AF-A0A2G4SMI1-F1
#
_cell.length_a   1.000
_cell.length_b   1.000
_cell.length_c   1.000
_cell.angle_alpha   90.00
_cell.angle_beta   90.00
_cell.angle_gamma   90.00
#
_symmetry.space_group_name_H-M   'P 1'
#
loop_
_entity.id
_entity.type
_entity.pdbx_description
1 polymer ?
#
loop_
_entity_poly.entity_id
_entity_poly.type
_entity_poly.pdbx_seq_one_letter_code
_entity_poly.pdbx_strand_id
1 'polypeptide(L)'
;MNKIAVGDKVQINSLLGTVRYIGATDFKAGTWAGIELDTVGLGKNDGSVDGKRYFLCPPKTGLFVQVGKLTKVNNHQKQHRPSTPHVPAKVAYKKHNIPLPPPKRMMSIENNQEMMQLQQRIDSLEAENQYLRLHQESRVPSLQKKMIELETLLTGKDQEIQEKDGKIHKLEQIVAEVKRAGIDSLEMLESVVQNYQNQVAALEEALSLEKNKTRQLLQDQEELRKAGLEAIESNESTLREFEKAKQLWQLEKIKLQDEFKQREAQLMQSHHHEIKTLLQDISILEVVLQSKMDKEHELNASLRREKQCNNKLTAEIKNLKFQIKINGIIPFQSPADYRCSHRWSFRDRLDTPIEEEDESDLPLDCALCGKNGHDIIHCSILSENQQTNMHIH
;
A
#
# COMPACT_ATOMS: atom_id res chain seq x y z
N MET A 1 36.79 38.56 -18.38
CA MET A 1 35.87 38.97 -17.29
C MET A 1 36.09 38.02 -16.11
N ASN A 2 36.39 38.54 -14.92
CA ASN A 2 36.69 37.72 -13.74
C ASN A 2 35.48 36.87 -13.35
N LYS A 3 35.56 35.58 -13.62
CA LYS A 3 34.51 34.61 -13.33
C LYS A 3 34.40 34.42 -11.81
N ILE A 4 33.21 34.64 -11.26
CA ILE A 4 32.91 34.35 -9.85
C ILE A 4 32.66 32.85 -9.69
N ALA A 5 33.27 32.25 -8.67
CA ALA A 5 33.14 30.84 -8.34
C ALA A 5 32.68 30.64 -6.88
N VAL A 6 32.20 29.45 -6.55
CA VAL A 6 31.92 29.06 -5.17
C VAL A 6 33.22 29.15 -4.34
N GLY A 7 33.14 29.73 -3.15
CA GLY A 7 34.27 30.02 -2.27
C GLY A 7 34.85 31.43 -2.41
N ASP A 8 34.51 32.17 -3.48
CA ASP A 8 34.98 33.55 -3.65
C ASP A 8 34.37 34.49 -2.61
N LYS A 9 35.18 35.44 -2.12
CA LYS A 9 34.71 36.60 -1.36
C LYS A 9 34.13 37.64 -2.29
N VAL A 10 32.92 38.08 -1.99
CA VAL A 10 32.14 38.99 -2.83
C VAL A 10 31.49 40.07 -1.97
N GLN A 11 31.24 41.22 -2.59
CA GLN A 11 30.55 42.35 -1.98
C GLN A 11 29.26 42.64 -2.76
N ILE A 12 28.18 42.89 -2.01
CA ILE A 12 26.89 43.35 -2.52
C ILE A 12 26.33 44.44 -1.61
N ASN A 13 26.10 45.65 -2.12
CA ASN A 13 25.56 46.79 -1.36
C ASN A 13 26.23 47.00 0.01
N SER A 14 27.58 46.98 0.04
CA SER A 14 28.41 47.09 1.25
C SER A 14 28.38 45.90 2.21
N LEU A 15 27.64 44.84 1.91
CA LEU A 15 27.68 43.57 2.63
C LEU A 15 28.75 42.66 2.03
N LEU A 16 29.64 42.16 2.88
CA LEU A 16 30.64 41.16 2.53
C LEU A 16 30.10 39.76 2.79
N GLY A 17 30.45 38.84 1.91
CA GLY A 17 30.08 37.45 2.07
C GLY A 17 30.88 36.51 1.19
N THR A 18 30.57 35.23 1.33
CA THR A 18 31.24 34.13 0.62
C THR A 18 30.23 33.42 -0.26
N VAL A 19 30.58 33.19 -1.53
CA VAL A 19 29.71 32.45 -2.44
C VAL A 19 29.65 30.99 -2.03
N ARG A 20 28.45 30.46 -1.79
CA ARG A 20 28.18 29.06 -1.43
C ARG A 20 27.46 28.27 -2.50
N TYR A 21 26.82 28.95 -3.46
CA TYR A 21 26.08 28.32 -4.54
C TYR A 21 26.18 29.16 -5.82
N ILE A 22 26.29 28.54 -6.99
CA ILE A 22 26.12 29.19 -8.31
C ILE A 22 25.32 28.22 -9.18
N GLY A 23 24.15 28.64 -9.68
CA GLY A 23 23.34 27.79 -10.53
C GLY A 23 21.95 28.34 -10.83
N ALA A 24 21.14 27.53 -11.51
CA ALA A 24 19.73 27.80 -11.75
C ALA A 24 18.91 27.57 -10.47
N THR A 25 17.86 28.35 -10.24
CA THR A 25 17.01 28.22 -9.07
C THR A 25 15.54 28.06 -9.45
N ASP A 26 14.78 27.39 -8.59
CA ASP A 26 13.37 27.08 -8.83
C ASP A 26 12.49 28.32 -8.64
N PHE A 27 12.92 29.27 -7.81
CA PHE A 27 12.16 30.50 -7.52
C PHE A 27 12.24 31.54 -8.64
N LYS A 28 13.29 31.52 -9.49
CA LYS A 28 13.43 32.49 -10.59
C LYS A 28 14.45 32.05 -11.64
N ALA A 29 14.09 32.17 -12.92
CA ALA A 29 14.98 31.88 -14.04
C ALA A 29 16.28 32.71 -14.05
N GLY A 30 17.34 32.13 -14.61
CA GLY A 30 18.68 32.73 -14.71
C GLY A 30 19.71 32.08 -13.77
N THR A 31 20.96 32.55 -13.83
CA THR A 31 22.03 32.08 -12.94
C THR A 31 22.11 32.95 -11.69
N TRP A 32 21.94 32.32 -10.54
CA TRP A 32 21.97 32.95 -9.23
C TRP A 32 23.17 32.48 -8.43
N ALA A 33 23.72 33.40 -7.64
CA ALA A 33 24.70 33.10 -6.61
C ALA A 33 24.00 33.13 -5.24
N GLY A 34 24.19 32.06 -4.47
CA GLY A 34 23.88 32.01 -3.05
C GLY A 34 25.09 32.45 -2.24
N ILE A 35 24.93 33.45 -1.39
CA ILE A 35 25.99 34.07 -0.60
C ILE A 35 25.68 33.87 0.88
N GLU A 36 26.64 33.38 1.63
CA GLU A 36 26.64 33.47 3.09
C GLU A 36 27.31 34.79 3.50
N LEU A 37 26.56 35.68 4.15
CA LEU A 37 27.10 36.95 4.62
C LEU A 37 28.02 36.76 5.81
N ASP A 38 29.08 37.57 5.90
CA ASP A 38 30.06 37.49 6.98
C ASP A 38 29.47 37.97 8.33
N THR A 39 28.40 38.78 8.30
CA THR A 39 27.64 39.18 9.48
C THR A 39 26.31 38.43 9.54
N VAL A 40 26.12 37.66 10.60
CA VAL A 40 24.89 36.89 10.87
C VAL A 40 23.70 37.83 11.05
N GLY A 41 22.55 37.48 10.46
CA GLY A 41 21.29 38.20 10.63
C GLY A 41 20.99 39.30 9.59
N LEU A 42 21.91 39.58 8.66
CA LEU A 42 21.71 40.58 7.59
C LEU A 42 21.20 39.98 6.26
N GLY A 43 21.06 38.66 6.20
CA GLY A 43 20.55 37.90 5.06
C GLY A 43 19.04 37.72 5.09
N LYS A 44 18.52 36.97 4.11
CA LYS A 44 17.08 36.72 3.95
C LYS A 44 16.68 35.27 4.20
N ASN A 45 17.63 34.34 4.14
CA ASN A 45 17.38 32.91 4.27
C ASN A 45 18.52 32.22 5.02
N ASP A 46 18.41 30.92 5.19
CA ASP A 46 19.40 30.00 5.78
C ASP A 46 20.08 29.12 4.70
N GLY A 47 19.98 29.55 3.43
CA GLY A 47 20.41 28.78 2.26
C GLY A 47 19.31 27.89 1.64
N SER A 48 18.08 27.96 2.15
CA SER A 48 16.88 27.37 1.52
C SER A 48 15.88 28.43 1.02
N VAL A 49 15.11 28.09 -0.02
CA VAL A 49 13.98 28.89 -0.55
C VAL A 49 12.86 27.93 -0.93
N ASP A 50 11.63 28.20 -0.48
CA ASP A 50 10.43 27.37 -0.72
C ASP A 50 10.63 25.88 -0.40
N GLY A 51 11.31 25.59 0.72
CA GLY A 51 11.57 24.22 1.18
C GLY A 51 12.72 23.50 0.47
N LYS A 52 13.29 24.07 -0.61
CA LYS A 52 14.47 23.52 -1.29
C LYS A 52 15.76 24.12 -0.76
N ARG A 53 16.71 23.28 -0.36
CA ARG A 53 18.03 23.70 0.13
C ARG A 53 19.04 23.78 -1.01
N TYR A 54 19.74 24.90 -1.10
CA TYR A 54 20.81 25.14 -2.08
C TYR A 54 22.18 25.20 -1.41
N PHE A 55 22.26 25.74 -0.18
CA PHE A 55 23.45 25.75 0.65
C PHE A 55 23.08 25.78 2.14
N LEU A 56 24.07 25.69 3.03
CA LEU A 56 23.88 25.75 4.48
C LEU A 56 24.54 27.03 5.01
N CYS A 57 23.80 27.79 5.82
CA CYS A 57 24.31 28.91 6.61
C CYS A 57 23.35 29.19 7.79
N PRO A 58 23.74 30.02 8.77
CA PRO A 58 22.85 30.38 9.87
C PRO A 58 21.55 31.06 9.40
N PRO A 59 20.47 31.02 10.21
CA PRO A 59 19.22 31.71 9.89
C PRO A 59 19.45 33.20 9.56
N LYS A 60 18.71 33.72 8.57
CA LYS A 60 18.81 35.12 8.12
C LYS A 60 20.24 35.55 7.78
N THR A 61 21.04 34.67 7.18
CA THR A 61 22.44 34.96 6.81
C THR A 61 22.72 34.73 5.33
N GLY A 62 21.93 33.87 4.69
CA GLY A 62 21.98 33.60 3.26
C GLY A 62 21.28 34.67 2.42
N LEU A 63 21.83 34.95 1.24
CA LEU A 63 21.25 35.87 0.25
C LEU A 63 21.41 35.32 -1.17
N PHE A 64 20.35 35.39 -1.98
CA PHE A 64 20.42 35.08 -3.41
C PHE A 64 20.47 36.35 -4.23
N VAL A 65 21.46 36.44 -5.13
CA VAL A 65 21.60 37.54 -6.09
C VAL A 65 22.00 37.01 -7.46
N GLN A 66 21.65 37.74 -8.53
CA GLN A 66 22.14 37.40 -9.87
C GLN A 66 23.66 37.60 -9.92
N VAL A 67 24.38 36.64 -10.54
CA VAL A 67 25.85 36.64 -10.58
C VAL A 67 26.42 37.96 -11.14
N GLY A 68 25.74 38.57 -12.11
CA GLY A 68 26.15 39.86 -12.70
C GLY A 68 26.10 41.07 -11.77
N LYS A 69 25.46 40.96 -10.59
CA LYS A 69 25.39 42.03 -9.58
C LYS A 69 26.48 41.94 -8.52
N LEU A 70 27.30 40.90 -8.55
CA LEU A 70 28.35 40.67 -7.56
C LEU A 70 29.66 41.32 -7.95
N THR A 71 30.34 41.91 -6.97
CA THR A 71 31.71 42.41 -7.11
C THR A 71 32.66 41.49 -6.35
N LYS A 72 33.65 40.91 -7.02
CA LYS A 72 34.67 40.06 -6.37
C LYS A 72 35.63 40.91 -5.54
N VAL A 73 35.88 40.51 -4.30
CA VAL A 73 36.82 41.18 -3.39
C VAL A 73 38.19 40.54 -3.55
N ASN A 74 39.16 41.30 -4.07
CA ASN A 74 40.54 40.86 -4.17
C ASN A 74 41.28 41.24 -2.88
N ASN A 75 41.64 40.25 -2.05
CA ASN A 75 42.47 40.47 -0.86
C ASN A 75 43.94 40.70 -1.25
N HIS A 76 44.24 41.91 -1.70
CA HIS A 76 45.58 42.47 -1.67
C HIS A 76 45.49 43.91 -1.16
N GLN A 77 45.62 44.11 0.16
CA GLN A 77 46.49 45.14 0.75
C GLN A 77 46.43 45.16 2.29
N LYS A 78 47.59 45.52 2.84
CA LYS A 78 48.03 45.49 4.23
C LYS A 78 47.29 46.51 5.10
N GLN A 79 46.99 46.14 6.34
CA GLN A 79 46.57 47.08 7.37
C GLN A 79 47.75 47.99 7.76
N HIS A 80 47.59 49.28 7.51
CA HIS A 80 48.47 50.33 8.04
C HIS A 80 48.03 50.70 9.47
N ARG A 81 48.98 50.58 10.39
CA ARG A 81 48.95 51.15 11.75
C ARG A 81 49.36 52.64 11.68
N PRO A 82 48.78 53.55 12.46
CA PRO A 82 49.43 54.82 12.75
C PRO A 82 49.95 54.85 14.20
N SER A 83 51.25 55.09 14.30
CA SER A 83 51.96 55.51 15.51
C SER A 83 51.74 57.01 15.74
N THR A 84 51.56 57.41 17.00
CA THR A 84 51.92 58.76 17.50
C THR A 84 53.44 58.95 17.33
N PRO A 85 53.99 60.17 17.11
CA PRO A 85 54.16 61.14 18.21
C PRO A 85 54.28 62.65 17.84
N HIS A 86 54.37 63.43 18.91
CA HIS A 86 55.18 64.66 19.09
C HIS A 86 54.54 66.06 19.00
N VAL A 87 54.46 66.66 20.19
CA VAL A 87 54.39 68.09 20.53
C VAL A 87 55.62 68.86 20.01
N PRO A 88 55.48 70.16 19.67
CA PRO A 88 56.58 71.08 19.89
C PRO A 88 56.23 72.34 20.70
N ALA A 89 57.27 72.75 21.46
CA ALA A 89 57.72 74.11 21.74
C ALA A 89 57.05 74.95 22.85
N LYS A 90 57.76 75.03 23.99
CA LYS A 90 57.82 76.20 24.88
C LYS A 90 58.60 77.32 24.19
N VAL A 91 58.06 78.54 24.18
CA VAL A 91 58.77 79.77 23.81
C VAL A 91 59.14 80.54 25.08
N ALA A 92 60.43 80.67 25.34
CA ALA A 92 60.99 81.47 26.42
C ALA A 92 61.39 82.85 25.88
N TYR A 93 60.81 83.92 26.41
CA TYR A 93 61.23 85.29 26.14
C TYR A 93 62.46 85.65 26.97
N LYS A 94 63.59 85.90 26.30
CA LYS A 94 64.82 86.42 26.91
C LYS A 94 64.78 87.95 26.98
N LYS A 95 65.04 88.47 28.19
CA LYS A 95 65.35 89.88 28.51
C LYS A 95 66.45 90.43 27.58
N HIS A 96 66.20 91.61 27.00
CA HIS A 96 67.23 92.40 26.33
C HIS A 96 68.03 93.21 27.35
N ASN A 97 69.36 92.97 27.37
CA ASN A 97 70.35 93.85 27.97
C ASN A 97 70.81 94.86 26.91
N ILE A 98 70.52 96.13 27.11
CA ILE A 98 71.06 97.24 26.31
C ILE A 98 72.28 97.81 27.06
N PRO A 99 73.47 97.94 26.43
CA PRO A 99 74.63 98.59 27.03
C PRO A 99 74.47 100.12 27.04
N LEU A 100 74.72 100.78 28.18
CA LEU A 100 74.86 102.24 28.25
C LEU A 100 76.19 102.71 27.63
N PRO A 101 76.21 103.86 26.91
CA PRO A 101 77.44 104.49 26.44
C PRO A 101 78.11 105.35 27.54
N PRO A 102 79.41 105.70 27.39
CA PRO A 102 80.19 106.44 28.39
C PRO A 102 79.81 107.93 28.46
N PRO A 103 80.14 108.63 29.57
CA PRO A 103 79.60 109.95 29.86
C PRO A 103 80.28 111.04 29.01
N LYS A 104 79.48 111.95 28.46
CA LYS A 104 79.96 113.24 27.95
C LYS A 104 79.70 114.34 28.97
N ARG A 105 80.72 115.21 29.10
CA ARG A 105 80.85 116.28 30.10
C ARG A 105 79.73 117.30 30.05
N MET A 106 79.54 117.89 31.23
CA MET A 106 78.67 118.99 31.64
C MET A 106 78.55 120.14 30.63
N MET A 107 77.35 120.74 30.62
CA MET A 107 77.18 122.19 30.61
C MET A 107 76.28 122.53 31.80
N SER A 108 76.82 123.34 32.70
CA SER A 108 76.13 124.02 33.80
C SER A 108 75.11 125.01 33.25
N ILE A 109 73.98 125.17 33.94
CA ILE A 109 73.38 126.47 34.29
C ILE A 109 72.35 126.20 35.40
N GLU A 110 72.47 127.00 36.45
CA GLU A 110 71.68 127.03 37.67
C GLU A 110 70.23 127.47 37.40
N ASN A 111 69.24 126.76 37.94
CA ASN A 111 67.89 127.29 38.13
C ASN A 111 67.28 126.76 39.43
N ASN A 112 67.53 127.47 40.54
CA ASN A 112 67.20 127.03 41.90
C ASN A 112 65.68 126.96 42.19
N GLN A 113 64.82 127.60 41.39
CA GLN A 113 63.36 127.60 41.63
C GLN A 113 62.65 126.34 41.15
N GLU A 114 62.97 125.81 39.97
CA GLU A 114 62.43 124.54 39.48
C GLU A 114 62.92 123.37 40.33
N MET A 115 64.17 123.44 40.78
CA MET A 115 64.75 122.48 41.72
C MET A 115 63.98 122.48 43.04
N MET A 116 63.61 123.65 43.56
CA MET A 116 62.83 123.78 44.81
C MET A 116 61.38 123.31 44.67
N GLN A 117 60.70 123.62 43.55
CA GLN A 117 59.32 123.15 43.30
C GLN A 117 59.26 121.64 43.06
N LEU A 118 60.24 121.09 42.34
CA LEU A 118 60.39 119.65 42.18
C LEU A 118 60.71 118.99 43.53
N GLN A 119 61.58 119.59 44.35
CA GLN A 119 61.88 119.07 45.68
C GLN A 119 60.64 119.05 46.58
N GLN A 120 59.84 120.12 46.58
CA GLN A 120 58.61 120.18 47.39
C GLN A 120 57.54 119.19 46.91
N ARG A 121 57.46 118.94 45.59
CA ARG A 121 56.60 117.91 45.01
C ARG A 121 57.11 116.50 45.33
N ILE A 122 58.43 116.31 45.34
CA ILE A 122 59.09 115.08 45.79
C ILE A 122 58.73 114.83 47.25
N ASP A 123 58.92 115.80 48.15
CA ASP A 123 58.63 115.66 49.58
C ASP A 123 57.13 115.34 49.83
N SER A 124 56.21 116.00 49.10
CA SER A 124 54.77 115.72 49.21
C SER A 124 54.39 114.34 48.70
N LEU A 125 54.99 113.90 47.58
CA LEU A 125 54.77 112.55 47.03
C LEU A 125 55.46 111.48 47.88
N GLU A 126 56.56 111.81 48.55
CA GLU A 126 57.23 110.96 49.52
C GLU A 126 56.37 110.78 50.76
N ALA A 127 55.73 111.84 51.27
CA ALA A 127 54.77 111.76 52.37
C ALA A 127 53.52 110.95 52.02
N GLU A 128 52.96 111.12 50.82
CA GLU A 128 51.82 110.33 50.34
C GLU A 128 52.19 108.86 50.11
N ASN A 129 53.37 108.59 49.54
CA ASN A 129 53.90 107.24 49.41
C ASN A 129 54.16 106.60 50.78
N GLN A 130 54.62 107.36 51.76
CA GLN A 130 54.84 106.88 53.11
C GLN A 130 53.50 106.52 53.79
N TYR A 131 52.47 107.35 53.62
CA TYR A 131 51.12 107.07 54.13
C TYR A 131 50.50 105.82 53.50
N LEU A 132 50.61 105.67 52.17
CA LEU A 132 50.12 104.49 51.45
C LEU A 132 50.89 103.22 51.84
N ARG A 133 52.22 103.32 52.02
CA ARG A 133 53.04 102.22 52.54
C ARG A 133 52.57 101.80 53.93
N LEU A 134 52.42 102.72 54.87
CA LEU A 134 51.97 102.42 56.24
C LEU A 134 50.56 101.77 56.28
N HIS A 135 49.63 102.21 55.42
CA HIS A 135 48.29 101.62 55.34
C HIS A 135 48.25 100.27 54.62
N GLN A 136 49.11 100.06 53.62
CA GLN A 136 49.25 98.79 52.91
C GLN A 136 50.07 97.77 53.71
N GLU A 137 51.00 98.22 54.56
CA GLU A 137 51.90 97.41 55.39
C GLU A 137 51.13 96.46 56.33
N SER A 138 49.91 96.81 56.76
CA SER A 138 49.07 95.92 57.58
C SER A 138 47.98 95.18 56.80
N ARG A 139 47.39 95.80 55.77
CA ARG A 139 46.28 95.22 54.98
C ARG A 139 46.73 94.15 54.00
N VAL A 140 47.85 94.36 53.31
CA VAL A 140 48.36 93.43 52.29
C VAL A 140 48.74 92.08 52.94
N PRO A 141 49.46 92.03 54.07
CA PRO A 141 49.73 90.77 54.75
C PRO A 141 48.47 90.07 55.28
N SER A 142 47.47 90.83 55.75
CA SER A 142 46.21 90.26 56.24
C SER A 142 45.39 89.59 55.13
N LEU A 143 45.30 90.22 53.95
CA LEU A 143 44.64 89.66 52.78
C LEU A 143 45.43 88.48 52.19
N GLN A 144 46.77 88.57 52.14
CA GLN A 144 47.63 87.46 51.75
C GLN A 144 47.46 86.26 52.69
N LYS A 145 47.35 86.49 54.01
CA LYS A 145 47.08 85.43 54.99
C LYS A 145 45.73 84.73 54.73
N LYS A 146 44.66 85.50 54.49
CA LYS A 146 43.34 84.95 54.13
C LYS A 146 43.35 84.20 52.80
N MET A 147 44.10 84.69 51.81
CA MET A 147 44.24 84.03 50.51
C MET A 147 44.93 82.67 50.67
N ILE A 148 46.02 82.61 51.44
CA ILE A 148 46.70 81.35 51.76
C ILE A 148 45.78 80.40 52.54
N GLU A 149 45.03 80.90 53.52
CA GLU A 149 44.03 80.09 54.26
C GLU A 149 42.97 79.49 53.32
N LEU A 150 42.42 80.28 52.40
CA LEU A 150 41.45 79.82 51.41
C LEU A 150 42.05 78.83 50.41
N GLU A 151 43.27 79.07 49.93
CA GLU A 151 44.00 78.12 49.06
C GLU A 151 44.26 76.78 49.77
N THR A 152 44.63 76.83 51.05
CA THR A 152 44.83 75.63 51.87
C THR A 152 43.51 74.86 52.10
N LEU A 153 42.39 75.58 52.24
CA LEU A 153 41.08 74.96 52.40
C LEU A 153 40.57 74.37 51.08
N LEU A 154 40.76 75.06 49.96
CA LEU A 154 40.43 74.57 48.61
C LEU A 154 41.21 73.29 48.30
N THR A 155 42.52 73.30 48.51
CA THR A 155 43.36 72.10 48.32
C THR A 155 42.92 70.94 49.21
N GLY A 156 42.51 71.20 50.46
CA GLY A 156 41.94 70.17 51.33
C GLY A 156 40.60 69.62 50.80
N LYS A 157 39.74 70.47 50.24
CA LYS A 157 38.49 70.04 49.61
C LYS A 157 38.70 69.28 48.31
N ASP A 158 39.67 69.69 47.49
CA ASP A 158 40.05 68.97 46.26
C ASP A 158 40.54 67.56 46.57
N GLN A 159 41.33 67.39 47.64
CA GLN A 159 41.72 66.06 48.13
C GLN A 159 40.52 65.22 48.58
N GLU A 160 39.55 65.81 49.30
CA GLU A 160 38.33 65.13 49.73
C GLU A 160 37.46 64.69 48.54
N ILE A 161 37.38 65.52 47.49
CA ILE A 161 36.68 65.20 46.24
C ILE A 161 37.39 64.06 45.52
N GLN A 162 38.72 64.13 45.36
CA GLN A 162 39.50 63.05 44.74
C GLN A 162 39.33 61.71 45.46
N GLU A 163 39.27 61.72 46.80
CA GLU A 163 39.02 60.50 47.57
C GLU A 163 37.60 59.94 47.32
N LYS A 164 36.60 60.81 47.26
CA LYS A 164 35.21 60.42 46.94
C LYS A 164 35.07 59.93 45.51
N ASP A 165 35.70 60.57 44.53
CA ASP A 165 35.73 60.12 43.13
C ASP A 165 36.39 58.75 43.01
N GLY A 166 37.47 58.51 43.76
CA GLY A 166 38.09 57.18 43.85
C GLY A 166 37.16 56.12 44.46
N LYS A 167 36.32 56.48 45.44
CA LYS A 167 35.30 55.57 46.01
C LYS A 167 34.15 55.33 45.03
N ILE A 168 33.68 56.38 44.33
CA ILE A 168 32.65 56.28 43.29
C ILE A 168 33.11 55.33 42.18
N HIS A 169 34.34 55.49 41.70
CA HIS A 169 34.87 54.62 40.65
C HIS A 169 34.93 53.14 41.05
N LYS A 170 35.30 52.85 42.30
CA LYS A 170 35.27 51.47 42.84
C LYS A 170 33.85 50.92 42.88
N LEU A 171 32.88 51.72 43.31
CA LEU A 171 31.47 51.32 43.33
C LEU A 171 30.94 51.08 41.90
N GLU A 172 31.28 51.94 40.95
CA GLU A 172 30.91 51.78 39.54
C GLU A 172 31.48 50.48 38.95
N GLN A 173 32.73 50.14 39.28
CA GLN A 173 33.34 48.89 38.86
C GLN A 173 32.58 47.67 39.42
N ILE A 174 32.29 47.65 40.73
CA ILE A 174 31.53 46.57 41.36
C ILE A 174 30.14 46.44 40.74
N VAL A 175 29.45 47.57 40.52
CA VAL A 175 28.13 47.59 39.89
C VAL A 175 28.20 47.03 38.47
N ALA A 176 29.24 47.37 37.70
CA ALA A 176 29.42 46.84 36.35
C ALA A 176 29.68 45.33 36.35
N GLU A 177 30.47 44.82 37.29
CA GLU A 177 30.74 43.38 37.45
C GLU A 177 29.48 42.62 37.85
N VAL A 178 28.73 43.11 38.83
CA VAL A 178 27.46 42.49 39.27
C VAL A 178 26.43 42.50 38.15
N LYS A 179 26.30 43.60 37.39
CA LYS A 179 25.41 43.67 36.23
C LYS A 179 25.78 42.63 35.18
N ARG A 180 27.07 42.49 34.87
CA ARG A 180 27.55 41.50 33.90
C ARG A 180 27.23 40.08 34.36
N ALA A 181 27.58 39.73 35.60
CA ALA A 181 27.28 38.42 36.16
C ALA A 181 25.77 38.13 36.20
N GLY A 182 24.95 39.14 36.47
CA GLY A 182 23.49 39.03 36.41
C GLY A 182 22.96 38.74 35.00
N ILE A 183 23.49 39.43 33.99
CA ILE A 183 23.15 39.20 32.58
C ILE A 183 23.57 37.79 32.14
N ASP A 184 24.80 37.38 32.44
CA ASP A 184 25.32 36.05 32.09
C ASP A 184 24.47 34.94 32.74
N SER A 185 24.02 35.15 33.98
CA SER A 185 23.14 34.22 34.69
C SER A 185 21.75 34.13 34.06
N LEU A 186 21.19 35.27 33.62
CA LEU A 186 19.89 35.30 32.94
C LEU A 186 19.95 34.58 31.58
N GLU A 187 21.00 34.82 30.80
CA GLU A 187 21.20 34.16 29.50
C GLU A 187 21.32 32.64 29.66
N MET A 188 22.04 32.17 30.69
CA MET A 188 22.10 30.75 31.02
C MET A 188 20.72 30.19 31.38
N LEU A 189 19.94 30.89 32.20
CA LEU A 189 18.59 30.45 32.58
C LEU A 189 17.65 30.41 31.37
N GLU A 190 17.70 31.42 30.49
CA GLU A 190 16.93 31.44 29.24
C GLU A 190 17.28 30.25 28.35
N SER A 191 18.57 29.94 28.19
CA SER A 191 19.02 28.76 27.45
C SER A 191 18.49 27.45 28.04
N VAL A 192 18.45 27.33 29.37
CA VAL A 192 17.92 26.14 30.05
C VAL A 192 16.41 26.02 29.83
N VAL A 193 15.67 27.11 29.99
CA VAL A 193 14.22 27.15 29.73
C VAL A 193 13.92 26.78 28.28
N GLN A 194 14.66 27.31 27.31
CA GLN A 194 14.48 26.99 25.89
C GLN A 194 14.74 25.50 25.61
N ASN A 195 15.74 24.90 26.24
CA ASN A 195 16.00 23.47 26.10
C ASN A 195 14.82 22.63 26.62
N TYR A 196 14.31 22.95 27.81
CA TYR A 196 13.13 22.26 28.35
C TYR A 196 11.89 22.45 27.49
N GLN A 197 11.66 23.65 26.94
CA GLN A 197 10.55 23.88 26.02
C GLN A 197 10.66 23.01 24.76
N ASN A 198 11.86 22.89 24.19
CA ASN A 198 12.10 22.03 23.04
C ASN A 198 11.88 20.55 23.37
N GLN A 199 12.31 20.10 24.57
CA GLN A 199 12.07 18.73 25.03
C GLN A 199 10.57 18.44 25.22
N VAL A 200 9.83 19.36 25.83
CA VAL A 200 8.38 19.23 26.01
C VAL A 200 7.68 19.15 24.65
N ALA A 201 8.02 20.03 23.70
CA ALA A 201 7.44 20.01 22.36
C ALA A 201 7.72 18.68 21.64
N ALA A 202 8.94 18.14 21.74
CA ALA A 202 9.30 16.85 21.17
C ALA A 202 8.52 15.68 21.80
N LEU A 203 8.31 15.72 23.12
CA LEU A 203 7.50 14.71 23.83
C LEU A 203 6.02 14.80 23.46
N GLU A 204 5.47 16.00 23.29
CA GLU A 204 4.09 16.22 22.85
C GLU A 204 3.87 15.69 21.43
N GLU A 205 4.82 15.91 20.52
CA GLU A 205 4.78 15.36 19.17
C GLU A 205 4.86 13.82 19.18
N ALA A 206 5.78 13.25 19.95
CA ALA A 206 5.89 11.79 20.11
C ALA A 206 4.61 11.18 20.70
N LEU A 207 4.01 11.83 21.70
CA LEU A 207 2.74 11.41 22.29
C LEU A 207 1.58 11.50 21.28
N SER A 208 1.54 12.55 20.47
CA SER A 208 0.56 12.69 19.38
C SER A 208 0.69 11.56 18.36
N LEU A 209 1.93 11.23 17.98
CA LEU A 209 2.21 10.13 17.06
C LEU A 209 1.76 8.78 17.63
N GLU A 210 2.07 8.48 18.88
CA GLU A 210 1.62 7.24 19.53
C GLU A 210 0.09 7.17 19.67
N LYS A 211 -0.57 8.29 20.00
CA LYS A 211 -2.05 8.35 20.01
C LYS A 211 -2.65 8.03 18.64
N ASN A 212 -2.05 8.53 17.56
CA ASN A 212 -2.51 8.26 16.21
C ASN A 212 -2.27 6.79 15.80
N LYS A 213 -1.10 6.23 16.12
CA LYS A 213 -0.83 4.79 15.92
C LYS A 213 -1.83 3.92 16.67
N THR A 214 -2.12 4.25 17.94
CA THR A 214 -3.10 3.53 18.75
C THR A 214 -4.49 3.59 18.12
N ARG A 215 -4.91 4.76 17.62
CA ARG A 215 -6.18 4.92 16.92
C ARG A 215 -6.25 4.07 15.65
N GLN A 216 -5.17 4.04 14.86
CA GLN A 216 -5.10 3.22 13.66
C GLN A 216 -5.20 1.73 13.99
N LEU A 217 -4.42 1.25 14.98
CA LEU A 217 -4.48 -0.15 15.39
C LEU A 217 -5.87 -0.57 15.89
N LEU A 218 -6.58 0.31 16.59
CA LEU A 218 -7.97 0.04 17.01
C LEU A 218 -8.93 -0.03 15.82
N GLN A 219 -8.73 0.80 14.79
CA GLN A 219 -9.51 0.74 13.56
C GLN A 219 -9.23 -0.56 12.81
N ASP A 220 -7.97 -0.90 12.60
CA ASP A 220 -7.55 -2.13 11.93
C ASP A 220 -8.07 -3.37 12.68
N GLN A 221 -8.06 -3.34 14.02
CA GLN A 221 -8.61 -4.42 14.85
C GLN A 221 -10.12 -4.59 14.63
N GLU A 222 -10.88 -3.49 14.57
CA GLU A 222 -12.33 -3.54 14.36
C GLU A 222 -12.69 -3.97 12.94
N GLU A 223 -11.95 -3.51 11.93
CA GLU A 223 -12.09 -3.95 10.55
C GLU A 223 -11.82 -5.46 10.40
N LEU A 224 -10.75 -5.95 11.03
CA LEU A 224 -10.43 -7.37 11.02
C LEU A 224 -11.50 -8.19 11.76
N ARG A 225 -12.01 -7.68 12.88
CA ARG A 225 -13.10 -8.32 13.63
C ARG A 225 -14.36 -8.43 12.78
N LYS A 226 -14.72 -7.36 12.07
CA LYS A 226 -15.88 -7.33 11.17
C LYS A 226 -15.71 -8.31 10.00
N ALA A 227 -14.57 -8.29 9.33
CA ALA A 227 -14.27 -9.22 8.23
C ALA A 227 -14.29 -10.68 8.70
N GLY A 228 -13.78 -10.95 9.91
CA GLY A 228 -13.85 -12.27 10.54
C GLY A 228 -15.28 -12.75 10.78
N LEU A 229 -16.17 -11.87 11.27
CA LEU A 229 -17.58 -12.19 11.48
C LEU A 229 -18.32 -12.46 10.16
N GLU A 230 -18.11 -11.63 9.14
CA GLU A 230 -18.71 -11.83 7.81
C GLU A 230 -18.27 -13.16 7.18
N ALA A 231 -16.99 -13.52 7.33
CA ALA A 231 -16.48 -14.80 6.86
C ALA A 231 -17.10 -15.99 7.60
N ILE A 232 -17.28 -15.88 8.93
CA ILE A 232 -17.95 -16.92 9.72
C ILE A 232 -19.40 -17.06 9.28
N GLU A 233 -20.15 -15.95 9.15
CA GLU A 233 -21.55 -15.98 8.74
C GLU A 233 -21.73 -16.60 7.34
N SER A 234 -20.85 -16.22 6.40
CA SER A 234 -20.82 -16.81 5.06
C SER A 234 -20.55 -18.32 5.10
N ASN A 235 -19.55 -18.77 5.87
CA ASN A 235 -19.22 -20.18 6.00
C ASN A 235 -20.33 -20.97 6.70
N GLU A 236 -20.97 -20.41 7.71
CA GLU A 236 -22.12 -21.04 8.34
C GLU A 236 -23.30 -21.17 7.36
N SER A 237 -23.52 -20.18 6.50
CA SER A 237 -24.56 -20.25 5.48
C SER A 237 -24.30 -21.39 4.48
N THR A 238 -23.07 -21.49 3.98
CA THR A 238 -22.71 -22.57 3.05
C THR A 238 -22.78 -23.94 3.72
N LEU A 239 -22.36 -24.07 4.99
CA LEU A 239 -22.53 -25.30 5.77
C LEU A 239 -24.00 -25.70 5.91
N ARG A 240 -24.90 -24.75 6.19
CA ARG A 240 -26.35 -25.01 6.26
C ARG A 240 -26.91 -25.50 4.91
N GLU A 241 -26.42 -24.96 3.79
CA GLU A 241 -26.80 -25.43 2.45
C GLU A 241 -26.31 -26.84 2.17
N PHE A 242 -25.06 -27.15 2.52
CA PHE A 242 -24.51 -28.50 2.41
C PHE A 242 -25.26 -29.52 3.27
N GLU A 243 -25.67 -29.14 4.48
CA GLU A 243 -26.48 -30.01 5.35
C GLU A 243 -27.86 -30.29 4.76
N LYS A 244 -28.52 -29.28 4.19
CA LYS A 244 -29.79 -29.48 3.46
C LYS A 244 -29.60 -30.40 2.26
N ALA A 245 -28.56 -30.17 1.45
CA ALA A 245 -28.26 -31.02 0.30
C ALA A 245 -28.00 -32.48 0.71
N LYS A 246 -27.25 -32.68 1.80
CA LYS A 246 -27.00 -34.00 2.38
C LYS A 246 -28.30 -34.70 2.79
N GLN A 247 -29.21 -33.99 3.47
CA GLN A 247 -30.51 -34.54 3.87
C GLN A 247 -31.36 -34.93 2.65
N LEU A 248 -31.44 -34.07 1.64
CA LEU A 248 -32.15 -34.36 0.39
C LEU A 248 -31.59 -35.59 -0.31
N TRP A 249 -30.27 -35.70 -0.40
CA TRP A 249 -29.61 -36.85 -1.01
C TRP A 249 -29.86 -38.14 -0.23
N GLN A 250 -29.89 -38.08 1.10
CA GLN A 250 -30.25 -39.23 1.93
C GLN A 250 -31.69 -39.70 1.69
N LEU A 251 -32.64 -38.75 1.57
CA LEU A 251 -34.03 -39.07 1.26
C LEU A 251 -34.15 -39.70 -0.13
N GLU A 252 -33.51 -39.11 -1.14
CA GLU A 252 -33.53 -39.63 -2.50
C GLU A 252 -32.89 -41.03 -2.59
N LYS A 253 -31.80 -41.26 -1.85
CA LYS A 253 -31.17 -42.57 -1.76
C LYS A 253 -32.14 -43.63 -1.21
N ILE A 254 -32.86 -43.32 -0.13
CA ILE A 254 -33.84 -44.26 0.45
C ILE A 254 -34.96 -44.53 -0.55
N LYS A 255 -35.48 -43.47 -1.19
CA LYS A 255 -36.53 -43.58 -2.20
C LYS A 255 -36.12 -44.48 -3.37
N LEU A 256 -34.94 -44.27 -3.94
CA LEU A 256 -34.42 -45.09 -5.03
C LEU A 256 -34.18 -46.55 -4.60
N GLN A 257 -33.75 -46.78 -3.36
CA GLN A 257 -33.61 -48.14 -2.81
C GLN A 257 -34.96 -48.85 -2.70
N ASP A 258 -36.01 -48.14 -2.28
CA ASP A 258 -37.34 -48.71 -2.17
C ASP A 258 -37.96 -48.96 -3.56
N GLU A 259 -37.79 -48.04 -4.51
CA GLU A 259 -38.21 -48.23 -5.91
C GLU A 259 -37.51 -49.44 -6.55
N PHE A 260 -36.20 -49.61 -6.29
CA PHE A 260 -35.45 -50.76 -6.79
C PHE A 260 -36.00 -52.08 -6.23
N LYS A 261 -36.19 -52.17 -4.91
CA LYS A 261 -36.77 -53.35 -4.26
C LYS A 261 -38.18 -53.66 -4.78
N GLN A 262 -38.99 -52.63 -5.02
CA GLN A 262 -40.33 -52.80 -5.55
C GLN A 262 -40.31 -53.39 -6.97
N ARG A 263 -39.44 -52.88 -7.85
CA ARG A 263 -39.27 -53.42 -9.21
C ARG A 263 -38.77 -54.85 -9.20
N GLU A 264 -37.82 -55.17 -8.33
CA GLU A 264 -37.30 -56.53 -8.17
C GLU A 264 -38.42 -57.50 -7.72
N ALA A 265 -39.23 -57.09 -6.74
CA ALA A 265 -40.37 -57.88 -6.28
C ALA A 265 -41.44 -58.07 -7.38
N GLN A 266 -41.74 -57.03 -8.15
CA GLN A 266 -42.67 -57.10 -9.28
C GLN A 266 -42.18 -58.07 -10.37
N LEU A 267 -40.89 -57.99 -10.72
CA LEU A 267 -40.28 -58.88 -11.70
C LEU A 267 -40.33 -60.34 -11.21
N MET A 268 -39.99 -60.57 -9.95
CA MET A 268 -40.04 -61.91 -9.34
C MET A 268 -41.47 -62.47 -9.33
N GLN A 269 -42.47 -61.64 -9.05
CA GLN A 269 -43.88 -62.05 -9.12
C GLN A 269 -44.32 -62.39 -10.55
N SER A 270 -43.92 -61.59 -11.54
CA SER A 270 -44.21 -61.85 -12.96
C SER A 270 -43.59 -63.17 -13.40
N HIS A 271 -42.30 -63.38 -13.14
CA HIS A 271 -41.61 -64.63 -13.46
C HIS A 271 -42.23 -65.82 -12.73
N HIS A 272 -42.61 -65.68 -11.45
CA HIS A 272 -43.27 -66.74 -10.71
C HIS A 272 -44.63 -67.10 -11.31
N HIS A 273 -45.40 -66.10 -11.75
CA HIS A 273 -46.68 -66.32 -12.44
C HIS A 273 -46.48 -67.03 -13.78
N GLU A 274 -45.53 -66.60 -14.59
CA GLU A 274 -45.20 -67.20 -15.89
C GLU A 274 -44.76 -68.66 -15.73
N ILE A 275 -43.82 -68.94 -14.82
CA ILE A 275 -43.39 -70.30 -14.49
C ILE A 275 -44.57 -71.15 -14.06
N LYS A 276 -45.48 -70.62 -13.23
CA LYS A 276 -46.66 -71.35 -12.78
C LYS A 276 -47.60 -71.70 -13.94
N THR A 277 -47.84 -70.78 -14.86
CA THR A 277 -48.66 -71.00 -16.05
C THR A 277 -48.03 -72.06 -16.94
N LEU A 278 -46.72 -71.97 -17.22
CA LEU A 278 -45.99 -72.96 -18.00
C LEU A 278 -46.04 -74.36 -17.35
N LEU A 279 -45.95 -74.45 -16.03
CA LEU A 279 -46.09 -75.72 -15.31
C LEU A 279 -47.50 -76.31 -15.43
N GLN A 280 -48.54 -75.47 -15.45
CA GLN A 280 -49.92 -75.92 -15.69
C GLN A 280 -50.09 -76.44 -17.12
N ASP A 281 -49.55 -75.72 -18.10
CA ASP A 281 -49.59 -76.12 -19.51
C ASP A 281 -48.85 -77.44 -19.73
N ILE A 282 -47.65 -77.62 -19.13
CA ILE A 282 -46.91 -78.88 -19.16
C ILE A 282 -47.76 -80.02 -18.61
N SER A 283 -48.43 -79.82 -17.46
CA SER A 283 -49.29 -80.86 -16.86
C SER A 283 -50.47 -81.25 -17.76
N ILE A 284 -51.10 -80.28 -18.43
CA ILE A 284 -52.16 -80.55 -19.41
C ILE A 284 -51.61 -81.35 -20.59
N LEU A 285 -50.45 -80.95 -21.11
CA LEU A 285 -49.79 -81.64 -22.23
C LEU A 285 -49.40 -83.07 -21.85
N GLU A 286 -48.94 -83.32 -20.63
CA GLU A 286 -48.64 -84.67 -20.13
C GLU A 286 -49.89 -85.57 -20.15
N VAL A 287 -51.03 -85.06 -19.70
CA VAL A 287 -52.31 -85.82 -19.73
C VAL A 287 -52.76 -86.10 -21.16
N VAL A 288 -52.68 -85.10 -22.04
CA VAL A 288 -53.04 -85.26 -23.46
C VAL A 288 -52.11 -86.28 -24.14
N LEU A 289 -50.80 -86.20 -23.89
CA LEU A 289 -49.81 -87.11 -24.43
C LEU A 289 -50.07 -88.54 -23.96
N GLN A 290 -50.35 -88.74 -22.66
CA GLN A 290 -50.69 -90.05 -22.12
C GLN A 290 -51.94 -90.63 -22.79
N SER A 291 -53.00 -89.82 -22.94
CA SER A 291 -54.23 -90.24 -23.63
C SER A 291 -53.98 -90.62 -25.10
N LYS A 292 -53.12 -89.88 -25.81
CA LYS A 292 -52.74 -90.20 -27.20
C LYS A 292 -51.95 -91.51 -27.28
N MET A 293 -50.99 -91.72 -26.37
CA MET A 293 -50.26 -92.98 -26.27
C MET A 293 -51.19 -94.17 -26.02
N ASP A 294 -52.14 -94.04 -25.08
CA ASP A 294 -53.12 -95.09 -24.79
C ASP A 294 -53.98 -95.41 -26.03
N LYS A 295 -54.40 -94.37 -26.77
CA LYS A 295 -55.19 -94.56 -27.99
C LYS A 295 -54.39 -95.22 -29.12
N GLU A 296 -53.12 -94.85 -29.27
CA GLU A 296 -52.21 -95.48 -30.21
C GLU A 296 -51.99 -96.96 -29.86
N HIS A 297 -51.81 -97.29 -28.58
CA HIS A 297 -51.71 -98.67 -28.11
C HIS A 297 -52.99 -99.48 -28.44
N GLU A 298 -54.19 -98.90 -28.24
CA GLU A 298 -55.46 -99.55 -28.57
C GLU A 298 -55.63 -99.77 -30.09
N LEU A 299 -55.28 -98.78 -30.91
CA LEU A 299 -55.33 -98.88 -32.37
C LEU A 299 -54.35 -99.94 -32.87
N ASN A 300 -53.12 -99.96 -32.35
CA ASN A 300 -52.12 -100.99 -32.66
C ASN A 300 -52.60 -102.39 -32.27
N ALA A 301 -53.26 -102.54 -31.11
CA ALA A 301 -53.86 -103.81 -30.71
C ALA A 301 -54.98 -104.24 -31.66
N SER A 302 -55.83 -103.32 -32.10
CA SER A 302 -56.92 -103.58 -33.04
C SER A 302 -56.38 -103.98 -34.42
N LEU A 303 -55.39 -103.25 -34.94
CA LEU A 303 -54.68 -103.60 -36.17
C LEU A 303 -54.06 -105.00 -36.10
N ARG A 304 -53.49 -105.39 -34.96
CA ARG A 304 -52.96 -106.76 -34.75
C ARG A 304 -54.07 -107.81 -34.82
N ARG A 305 -55.24 -107.58 -34.19
CA ARG A 305 -56.39 -108.49 -34.25
C ARG A 305 -56.92 -108.64 -35.67
N GLU A 306 -57.05 -107.54 -36.41
CA GLU A 306 -57.52 -107.55 -37.79
C GLU A 306 -56.54 -108.27 -38.72
N LYS A 307 -55.22 -108.03 -38.58
CA LYS A 307 -54.18 -108.79 -39.28
C LYS A 307 -54.29 -110.30 -38.99
N GLN A 308 -54.54 -110.70 -37.74
CA GLN A 308 -54.76 -112.11 -37.40
C GLN A 308 -56.02 -112.67 -38.07
N CYS A 309 -57.13 -111.92 -38.09
CA CYS A 309 -58.36 -112.33 -38.78
C CYS A 309 -58.15 -112.48 -40.29
N ASN A 310 -57.53 -111.48 -40.94
CA ASN A 310 -57.19 -111.52 -42.36
C ASN A 310 -56.27 -112.70 -42.70
N ASN A 311 -55.30 -113.02 -41.83
CA ASN A 311 -54.44 -114.19 -42.02
C ASN A 311 -55.25 -115.50 -41.96
N LYS A 312 -56.21 -115.63 -41.03
CA LYS A 312 -57.12 -116.78 -40.96
C LYS A 312 -57.99 -116.90 -42.19
N LEU A 313 -58.67 -115.82 -42.59
CA LEU A 313 -59.49 -115.79 -43.81
C LEU A 313 -58.67 -116.10 -45.06
N THR A 314 -57.44 -115.58 -45.16
CA THR A 314 -56.54 -115.91 -46.28
C THR A 314 -56.18 -117.39 -46.29
N ALA A 315 -55.97 -118.01 -45.13
CA ALA A 315 -55.75 -119.45 -45.02
C ALA A 315 -56.99 -120.25 -45.42
N GLU A 316 -58.19 -119.83 -45.01
CA GLU A 316 -59.46 -120.43 -45.42
C GLU A 316 -59.69 -120.31 -46.92
N ILE A 317 -59.48 -119.14 -47.53
CA ILE A 317 -59.57 -118.95 -48.99
C ILE A 317 -58.57 -119.87 -49.71
N LYS A 318 -57.35 -120.03 -49.21
CA LYS A 318 -56.38 -120.98 -49.78
C LYS A 318 -56.89 -122.42 -49.70
N ASN A 319 -57.49 -122.81 -48.57
CA ASN A 319 -58.07 -124.14 -48.38
C ASN A 319 -59.29 -124.37 -49.29
N LEU A 320 -60.22 -123.42 -49.38
CA LEU A 320 -61.37 -123.49 -50.29
C LEU A 320 -60.95 -123.56 -51.76
N LYS A 321 -59.94 -122.78 -52.18
CA LYS A 321 -59.34 -122.90 -53.52
C LYS A 321 -58.75 -124.29 -53.77
N PHE A 322 -58.12 -124.90 -52.76
CA PHE A 322 -57.61 -126.26 -52.83
C PHE A 322 -58.77 -127.28 -52.96
N GLN A 323 -59.85 -127.12 -52.20
CA GLN A 323 -61.05 -127.96 -52.27
C GLN A 323 -61.78 -127.85 -53.62
N ILE A 324 -61.93 -126.64 -54.19
CA ILE A 324 -62.50 -126.44 -55.53
C ILE A 324 -61.64 -127.13 -56.60
N LYS A 325 -60.31 -127.11 -56.43
CA LYS A 325 -59.37 -127.81 -57.32
C LYS A 325 -59.50 -129.34 -57.24
N ILE A 326 -60.05 -129.88 -56.15
CA ILE A 326 -60.27 -131.32 -55.94
C ILE A 326 -61.68 -131.76 -56.38
N ASN A 327 -62.72 -130.98 -56.09
CA ASN A 327 -64.12 -131.35 -56.36
C ASN A 327 -64.66 -130.88 -57.73
N GLY A 328 -63.85 -130.17 -58.53
CA GLY A 328 -64.16 -129.78 -59.91
C GLY A 328 -63.46 -130.65 -60.95
N ILE A 329 -63.91 -131.89 -61.16
CA ILE A 329 -63.69 -132.65 -62.40
C ILE A 329 -65.01 -133.33 -62.81
N ILE A 330 -65.83 -132.65 -63.63
CA ILE A 330 -66.54 -133.29 -64.75
C ILE A 330 -66.56 -132.27 -65.90
N PRO A 331 -66.12 -132.64 -67.12
CA PRO A 331 -66.08 -131.75 -68.27
C PRO A 331 -67.46 -131.71 -68.93
N PHE A 332 -68.05 -130.53 -69.15
CA PHE A 332 -69.10 -130.38 -70.16
C PHE A 332 -69.27 -128.94 -70.67
N GLN A 333 -69.75 -128.86 -71.91
CA GLN A 333 -69.59 -127.80 -72.91
C GLN A 333 -70.70 -126.72 -72.84
N SER A 334 -70.32 -125.46 -73.14
CA SER A 334 -70.96 -124.36 -73.94
C SER A 334 -72.43 -124.49 -74.45
N PRO A 335 -73.22 -123.44 -74.80
CA PRO A 335 -73.08 -121.95 -74.73
C PRO A 335 -74.34 -121.15 -74.27
N ALA A 336 -74.16 -119.82 -74.13
CA ALA A 336 -75.09 -118.70 -74.41
C ALA A 336 -76.25 -118.32 -73.43
N ASP A 337 -76.22 -117.02 -73.13
CA ASP A 337 -77.31 -116.08 -72.83
C ASP A 337 -78.17 -116.25 -71.56
N TYR A 338 -77.84 -115.47 -70.53
CA TYR A 338 -78.84 -114.65 -69.83
C TYR A 338 -78.24 -113.29 -69.42
N ARG A 339 -78.77 -112.22 -70.02
CA ARG A 339 -78.66 -110.84 -69.51
C ARG A 339 -79.70 -110.63 -68.40
N CYS A 340 -79.31 -109.93 -67.33
CA CYS A 340 -80.07 -108.83 -66.72
C CYS A 340 -79.19 -108.24 -65.60
N SER A 341 -78.53 -107.09 -65.80
CA SER A 341 -79.01 -105.74 -65.42
C SER A 341 -79.25 -105.57 -63.92
N HIS A 342 -78.34 -104.87 -63.22
CA HIS A 342 -78.53 -103.62 -62.46
C HIS A 342 -77.16 -103.24 -61.87
N ARG A 343 -76.58 -102.08 -62.24
CA ARG A 343 -76.62 -100.79 -61.49
C ARG A 343 -75.97 -101.03 -60.10
N TRP A 344 -74.83 -100.46 -59.72
CA TRP A 344 -74.56 -99.05 -59.49
C TRP A 344 -73.05 -98.76 -59.61
N SER A 345 -72.74 -97.57 -60.12
CA SER A 345 -71.43 -96.95 -60.28
C SER A 345 -70.81 -96.47 -58.97
N PHE A 346 -69.49 -96.56 -58.83
CA PHE A 346 -68.73 -95.67 -57.96
C PHE A 346 -67.75 -94.87 -58.85
N ARG A 347 -68.19 -93.67 -59.22
CA ARG A 347 -67.32 -92.58 -59.67
C ARG A 347 -67.08 -91.68 -58.46
N ASP A 348 -65.98 -90.94 -58.54
CA ASP A 348 -65.51 -89.83 -57.68
C ASP A 348 -64.57 -90.30 -56.55
N ARG A 349 -63.23 -90.20 -56.67
CA ARG A 349 -62.32 -89.07 -56.99
C ARG A 349 -62.21 -88.08 -55.82
N LEU A 350 -61.07 -88.13 -55.12
CA LEU A 350 -60.42 -87.07 -54.34
C LEU A 350 -58.91 -87.32 -54.47
N ASP A 351 -58.33 -87.07 -55.65
CA ASP A 351 -57.40 -85.95 -55.82
C ASP A 351 -57.73 -84.72 -54.96
N THR A 352 -57.07 -84.60 -53.82
CA THR A 352 -56.81 -83.30 -53.17
C THR A 352 -55.35 -82.95 -53.43
N PRO A 353 -55.05 -81.85 -54.15
CA PRO A 353 -53.71 -81.29 -54.20
C PRO A 353 -53.32 -80.83 -52.79
N ILE A 354 -52.08 -81.09 -52.39
CA ILE A 354 -51.47 -80.39 -51.26
C ILE A 354 -51.23 -78.97 -51.77
N GLU A 355 -51.96 -78.00 -51.21
CA GLU A 355 -51.63 -76.59 -51.39
C GLU A 355 -50.29 -76.34 -50.68
N GLU A 356 -49.26 -76.06 -51.46
CA GLU A 356 -48.07 -75.37 -50.98
C GLU A 356 -48.54 -73.95 -50.59
N GLU A 357 -48.64 -73.67 -49.29
CA GLU A 357 -48.77 -72.29 -48.84
C GLU A 357 -47.45 -71.58 -49.16
N ASP A 358 -47.49 -70.75 -50.20
CA ASP A 358 -46.47 -69.78 -50.54
C ASP A 358 -46.17 -68.89 -49.31
N GLU A 359 -45.06 -69.14 -48.62
CA GLU A 359 -44.38 -68.15 -47.78
C GLU A 359 -43.78 -67.05 -48.68
N SER A 360 -44.64 -66.24 -49.30
CA SER A 360 -44.24 -65.02 -49.98
C SER A 360 -44.99 -63.82 -49.41
N ASP A 361 -44.21 -62.90 -48.85
CA ASP A 361 -44.54 -61.52 -48.48
C ASP A 361 -45.46 -61.30 -47.25
N LEU A 362 -44.99 -61.70 -46.06
CA LEU A 362 -45.37 -61.01 -44.82
C LEU A 362 -44.41 -59.83 -44.57
N PRO A 363 -44.89 -58.61 -44.27
CA PRO A 363 -44.03 -57.46 -44.02
C PRO A 363 -43.18 -57.71 -42.77
N LEU A 364 -41.85 -57.68 -42.94
CA LEU A 364 -40.90 -57.63 -41.82
C LEU A 364 -41.06 -56.29 -41.10
N ASP A 365 -41.99 -56.24 -40.17
CA ASP A 365 -42.11 -55.16 -39.20
C ASP A 365 -40.98 -55.31 -38.18
N CYS A 366 -40.17 -54.25 -38.01
CA CYS A 366 -39.11 -54.27 -37.02
C CYS A 366 -39.71 -54.36 -35.60
N ALA A 367 -39.51 -55.48 -34.92
CA ALA A 367 -40.07 -55.76 -33.58
C ALA A 367 -39.67 -54.73 -32.49
N LEU A 368 -38.67 -53.88 -32.74
CA LEU A 368 -38.25 -52.82 -31.82
C LEU A 368 -38.97 -51.48 -32.03
N CYS A 369 -39.34 -51.13 -33.27
CA CYS A 369 -39.91 -49.81 -33.58
C CYS A 369 -41.25 -49.85 -34.34
N GLY A 370 -41.69 -51.03 -34.79
CA GLY A 370 -42.94 -51.24 -35.51
C GLY A 370 -42.99 -50.62 -36.90
N LYS A 371 -41.84 -50.29 -37.53
CA LYS A 371 -41.76 -49.75 -38.88
C LYS A 371 -41.26 -50.78 -39.88
N ASN A 372 -41.81 -50.75 -41.08
CA ASN A 372 -41.51 -51.69 -42.16
C ASN A 372 -40.21 -51.30 -42.90
N GLY A 373 -39.48 -52.28 -43.42
CA GLY A 373 -38.36 -52.07 -44.35
C GLY A 373 -36.95 -52.11 -43.76
N HIS A 374 -36.78 -52.59 -42.52
CA HIS A 374 -35.46 -52.89 -41.94
C HIS A 374 -35.58 -53.98 -40.85
N ASP A 375 -34.48 -54.69 -40.59
CA ASP A 375 -34.40 -55.70 -39.52
C ASP A 375 -34.00 -55.08 -38.16
N ILE A 376 -34.01 -55.90 -37.11
CA ILE A 376 -33.64 -55.50 -35.74
C ILE A 376 -32.21 -54.94 -35.68
N ILE A 377 -31.30 -55.44 -36.52
CA ILE A 377 -29.87 -55.09 -36.49
C ILE A 377 -29.63 -53.68 -37.07
N HIS A 378 -30.45 -53.27 -38.05
CA HIS A 378 -30.37 -51.97 -38.71
C HIS A 378 -31.37 -50.94 -38.16
N CYS A 379 -31.94 -51.21 -36.97
CA CYS A 379 -32.88 -50.31 -36.31
C CYS A 379 -32.17 -49.10 -35.70
N SER A 380 -32.59 -47.90 -36.07
CA SER A 380 -32.01 -46.63 -35.63
C SER A 380 -32.04 -46.43 -34.10
N ILE A 381 -32.92 -47.14 -33.39
CA ILE A 381 -33.01 -47.15 -31.92
C ILE A 381 -31.72 -47.72 -31.29
N LEU A 382 -31.06 -48.68 -31.95
CA LEU A 382 -29.78 -49.24 -31.47
C LEU A 382 -28.59 -48.31 -31.77
N SER A 383 -28.71 -47.44 -32.77
CA SER A 383 -27.66 -46.51 -33.17
C SER A 383 -27.53 -45.30 -32.24
N GLU A 384 -28.63 -44.84 -31.61
CA GLU A 384 -28.61 -43.73 -30.66
C GLU A 384 -27.93 -44.08 -29.32
N ASN A 385 -27.91 -45.36 -28.93
CA ASN A 385 -27.27 -45.82 -27.69
C ASN A 385 -25.74 -45.96 -27.76
N GLN A 386 -25.11 -45.78 -28.93
CA GLN A 386 -23.65 -45.81 -29.05
C GLN A 386 -22.99 -44.43 -28.90
N GLN A 387 -23.74 -43.33 -28.99
CA GLN A 387 -23.17 -41.98 -28.86
C GLN A 387 -23.12 -41.43 -27.43
N THR A 388 -23.78 -42.07 -26.46
CA THR A 388 -23.80 -41.60 -25.06
C THR A 388 -22.70 -42.19 -24.16
N ASN A 389 -21.88 -43.12 -24.67
CA ASN A 389 -20.84 -43.81 -23.88
C ASN A 389 -19.41 -43.28 -24.08
N MET A 390 -19.24 -42.13 -24.71
CA MET A 390 -17.95 -41.48 -24.89
C MET A 390 -18.00 -40.04 -24.38
N HIS A 391 -18.29 -39.78 -23.10
CA HIS A 391 -17.87 -38.57 -22.37
C HIS A 391 -18.13 -38.77 -20.86
N ILE A 392 -17.22 -39.46 -20.19
CA ILE A 392 -17.03 -39.33 -18.74
C ILE A 392 -15.53 -39.12 -18.56
N HIS A 393 -15.17 -37.88 -18.20
CA HIS A 393 -13.82 -37.48 -17.82
C HIS A 393 -13.83 -36.97 -16.39
#